data_AF-B8D6J5-F1
#
_entry.id   AF-B8D6J5-F1
#
_cell.length_a   1.000
_cell.length_b   1.000
_cell.length_c   1.000
_cell.angle_alpha   90.00
_cell.angle_beta   90.00
_cell.angle_gamma   90.00
#
_symmetry.space_group_name_H-M   'P 1'
#
loop_
_entity.id
_entity.type
_entity.pdbx_description
1 polymer ?
#
loop_
_entity_poly.entity_id
_entity_poly.type
_entity_poly.pdbx_seq_one_letter_code
_entity_poly.pdbx_strand_id
1 'polypeptide(L)'
;MLFDPNPKSKREDLFGREKELEEFNKSLHLNERLIIVSGPRRIGKTSFIRVALSESKYPYLIIDVREIHGVYGSVSKYSLYSKIAEFLTSQMRLSKKLSSIFLDFIKRIKIFKVSGISIEVIPTKRLPDVTVLLRSLDECSAENGTRFILAFDEAQYLRFSGGVRYDEIIAWSIDNLENITIVVTGSEVGVLKDFLKLENPESPLYGRYRHEIVLERYTRDKSLEFLEKGFSELSLQVQRSELEEVVNLVDGIPGWLTLYGYYRGVRRLSHSEALTAVFSEGSKLIKDEVTRIIASSRGRYLGILEAIARGARTWKQIKVYLMYRTGPITDARFTELLTTLVKYGLVVKTNNEYKIADPVLEYLVNSGDL
;
A
#
# COMPACT_ATOMS: atom_id res chain seq x y z
N MET A 1 -2.29 19.40 -7.03
CA MET A 1 -3.59 19.75 -6.43
C MET A 1 -4.10 18.62 -5.54
N LEU A 2 -4.85 18.96 -4.49
CA LEU A 2 -5.37 18.00 -3.52
C LEU A 2 -6.36 17.00 -4.15
N PHE A 3 -7.26 17.47 -5.00
CA PHE A 3 -8.28 16.64 -5.66
C PHE A 3 -7.82 15.91 -6.93
N ASP A 4 -6.51 15.72 -7.13
CA ASP A 4 -6.02 14.79 -8.16
C ASP A 4 -6.16 13.33 -7.66
N PRO A 5 -6.91 12.45 -8.33
CA PRO A 5 -7.08 11.06 -7.91
C PRO A 5 -5.79 10.23 -7.99
N ASN A 6 -4.76 10.71 -8.69
CA ASN A 6 -3.49 10.00 -8.81
C ASN A 6 -2.65 10.08 -7.52
N PRO A 7 -1.76 9.09 -7.28
CA PRO A 7 -0.84 9.15 -6.15
C PRO A 7 0.07 10.39 -6.23
N LYS A 8 0.18 11.11 -5.11
CA LYS A 8 0.94 12.36 -5.03
C LYS A 8 2.44 12.09 -5.08
N SER A 9 3.18 13.00 -5.70
CA SER A 9 4.65 12.95 -5.77
C SER A 9 5.31 14.21 -5.20
N LYS A 10 4.53 15.20 -4.77
CA LYS A 10 5.01 16.45 -4.18
C LYS A 10 4.40 16.67 -2.81
N ARG A 11 5.17 17.29 -1.91
CA ARG A 11 4.71 17.62 -0.56
C ARG A 11 3.55 18.58 -0.51
N GLU A 12 3.55 19.59 -1.38
CA GLU A 12 2.44 20.56 -1.50
C GLU A 12 1.09 19.88 -1.76
N ASP A 13 1.11 18.69 -2.38
CA ASP A 13 -0.08 17.91 -2.69
C ASP A 13 -0.43 16.84 -1.64
N LEU A 14 0.42 16.63 -0.63
CA LEU A 14 0.25 15.61 0.41
C LEU A 14 -0.20 16.25 1.73
N PHE A 15 -1.51 16.34 1.90
CA PHE A 15 -2.12 16.93 3.09
C PHE A 15 -1.97 16.07 4.36
N GLY A 16 -1.64 16.70 5.49
CA GLY A 16 -1.95 16.17 6.82
C GLY A 16 -1.08 15.00 7.29
N ARG A 17 0.05 14.76 6.61
CA ARG A 17 1.03 13.68 6.86
C ARG A 17 2.38 14.20 7.37
N GLU A 18 2.41 15.41 7.92
CA GLU A 18 3.65 16.08 8.33
C GLU A 18 4.37 15.32 9.44
N LYS A 19 3.63 14.77 10.40
CA LYS A 19 4.19 13.98 11.51
C LYS A 19 4.83 12.70 10.99
N GLU A 20 4.11 11.98 10.13
CA GLU A 20 4.59 10.72 9.55
C GLU A 20 5.81 10.96 8.64
N LEU A 21 5.88 12.09 7.94
CA LEU A 21 7.06 12.49 7.14
C LEU A 21 8.26 12.84 8.03
N GLU A 22 8.04 13.55 9.13
CA GLU A 22 9.10 13.87 10.09
C GLU A 22 9.66 12.59 10.73
N GLU A 23 8.78 11.67 11.12
CA GLU A 23 9.12 10.35 11.64
C GLU A 23 9.92 9.51 10.63
N PHE A 24 9.50 9.49 9.36
CA PHE A 24 10.25 8.83 8.28
C PHE A 24 11.64 9.46 8.06
N ASN A 25 11.77 10.78 8.09
CA ASN A 25 13.07 11.42 7.94
C ASN A 25 13.98 11.15 9.15
N LYS A 26 13.41 11.19 10.36
CA LYS A 26 14.13 10.89 11.59
C LYS A 26 14.68 9.46 11.62
N SER A 27 13.88 8.48 11.18
CA SER A 27 14.32 7.08 11.08
C SER A 27 15.50 6.92 10.10
N LEU A 28 15.47 7.62 8.96
CA LEU A 28 16.62 7.65 8.03
C LEU A 28 17.88 8.27 8.68
N HIS A 29 17.73 9.37 9.42
CA HIS A 29 18.84 10.03 10.13
C HIS A 29 19.44 9.16 11.25
N LEU A 30 18.62 8.36 11.93
CA LEU A 30 19.05 7.42 12.97
C LEU A 30 19.67 6.13 12.41
N ASN A 31 19.88 6.06 11.10
CA ASN A 31 20.44 4.91 10.41
C ASN A 31 19.63 3.61 10.56
N GLU A 32 18.32 3.74 10.73
CA GLU A 32 17.44 2.58 10.87
C GLU A 32 17.41 1.77 9.56
N ARG A 33 17.44 0.44 9.70
CA ARG A 33 17.62 -0.52 8.59
C ARG A 33 16.33 -1.00 7.97
N LEU A 34 15.24 -1.00 8.75
CA LEU A 34 13.93 -1.45 8.33
C LEU A 34 12.86 -0.45 8.79
N ILE A 35 12.15 0.13 7.83
CA ILE A 35 11.00 0.99 8.06
C ILE A 35 9.77 0.31 7.46
N ILE A 36 8.71 0.18 8.24
CA ILE A 36 7.44 -0.43 7.85
C ILE A 36 6.37 0.65 7.81
N VAL A 37 5.79 0.91 6.64
CA VAL A 37 4.68 1.84 6.47
C VAL A 37 3.40 1.07 6.23
N SER A 38 2.52 1.04 7.23
CA SER A 38 1.30 0.25 7.18
C SER A 38 0.05 1.12 7.27
N GLY A 39 -1.08 0.61 6.82
CA GLY A 39 -2.36 1.29 6.97
C GLY A 39 -3.38 0.83 5.93
N PRO A 40 -4.67 1.10 6.11
CA PRO A 40 -5.74 0.59 5.25
C PRO A 40 -5.57 0.95 3.75
N ARG A 41 -6.33 0.27 2.90
CA ARG A 41 -6.45 0.61 1.47
C ARG A 41 -6.86 2.09 1.33
N ARG A 42 -6.36 2.76 0.30
CA ARG A 42 -6.66 4.18 -0.02
C ARG A 42 -6.30 5.23 1.04
N ILE A 43 -5.51 4.86 2.05
CA ILE A 43 -5.06 5.79 3.09
C ILE A 43 -3.98 6.79 2.64
N GLY A 44 -3.43 6.58 1.44
CA GLY A 44 -2.38 7.42 0.86
C GLY A 44 -0.96 6.89 1.00
N LYS A 45 -0.73 5.60 1.31
CA LYS A 45 0.62 5.00 1.45
C LYS A 45 1.54 5.26 0.26
N THR A 46 1.12 4.96 -0.96
CA THR A 46 1.93 5.18 -2.16
C THR A 46 2.27 6.67 -2.34
N SER A 47 1.31 7.57 -2.11
CA SER A 47 1.56 9.02 -2.14
C SER A 47 2.57 9.44 -1.08
N PHE A 48 2.38 8.96 0.15
CA PHE A 48 3.27 9.21 1.28
C PHE A 48 4.70 8.76 0.96
N ILE A 49 4.89 7.52 0.48
CA ILE A 49 6.23 7.00 0.24
C ILE A 49 6.91 7.66 -0.95
N ARG A 50 6.17 8.03 -2.00
CA ARG A 50 6.71 8.81 -3.12
C ARG A 50 7.23 10.16 -2.65
N VAL A 51 6.45 10.89 -1.86
CA VAL A 51 6.86 12.17 -1.29
C VAL A 51 8.04 12.00 -0.35
N ALA A 52 7.96 11.08 0.61
CA ALA A 52 9.00 10.82 1.60
C ALA A 52 10.35 10.46 0.95
N LEU A 53 10.35 9.61 -0.08
CA LEU A 53 11.56 9.26 -0.83
C LEU A 53 12.08 10.43 -1.67
N SER A 54 11.19 11.18 -2.33
CA SER A 54 11.58 12.33 -3.16
C SER A 54 12.18 13.49 -2.35
N GLU A 55 11.72 13.69 -1.11
CA GLU A 55 12.28 14.69 -0.19
C GLU A 55 13.51 14.17 0.55
N SER A 56 13.71 12.86 0.57
CA SER A 56 14.92 12.28 1.15
C SER A 56 16.13 12.73 0.33
N LYS A 57 17.24 13.01 1.03
CA LYS A 57 18.52 13.36 0.38
C LYS A 57 19.26 12.13 -0.16
N TYR A 58 18.66 10.95 -0.05
CA TYR A 58 19.29 9.67 -0.36
C TYR A 58 18.83 9.15 -1.73
N PRO A 59 19.72 8.52 -2.51
CA PRO A 59 19.32 7.73 -3.66
C PRO A 59 18.34 6.63 -3.22
N TYR A 60 17.32 6.37 -4.05
CA TYR A 60 16.31 5.38 -3.72
C TYR A 60 15.80 4.63 -4.94
N LEU A 61 15.29 3.44 -4.71
CA LEU A 61 14.56 2.62 -5.66
C LEU A 61 13.23 2.21 -5.02
N ILE A 62 12.12 2.43 -5.72
CA ILE A 62 10.80 1.96 -5.30
C ILE A 62 10.28 0.93 -6.30
N ILE A 63 9.76 -0.17 -5.77
CA ILE A 63 9.21 -1.29 -6.54
C ILE A 63 7.76 -1.53 -6.09
N ASP A 64 6.81 -1.39 -7.00
CA ASP A 64 5.42 -1.79 -6.78
C ASP A 64 5.27 -3.30 -6.96
N VAL A 65 5.27 -4.04 -5.85
CA VAL A 65 5.19 -5.50 -5.87
C VAL A 65 3.78 -5.96 -6.23
N ARG A 66 2.76 -5.17 -5.88
CA ARG A 66 1.36 -5.45 -6.24
C ARG A 66 1.18 -5.39 -7.75
N GLU A 67 1.79 -4.42 -8.43
CA GLU A 67 1.75 -4.33 -9.90
C GLU A 67 2.34 -5.60 -10.54
N ILE A 68 3.52 -6.04 -10.07
CA ILE A 68 4.17 -7.26 -10.56
C ILE A 68 3.23 -8.46 -10.42
N HIS A 69 2.71 -8.69 -9.21
CA HIS A 69 1.81 -9.81 -8.97
C HIS A 69 0.51 -9.69 -9.78
N GLY A 70 -0.04 -8.49 -9.94
CA GLY A 70 -1.26 -8.24 -10.72
C GLY A 70 -1.11 -8.60 -12.19
N VAL A 71 0.05 -8.31 -12.79
CA VAL A 71 0.34 -8.59 -14.21
C VAL A 71 0.69 -10.07 -14.44
N TYR A 72 1.50 -10.67 -13.57
CA TYR A 72 2.10 -11.99 -13.82
C TYR A 72 1.55 -13.12 -12.95
N GLY A 73 0.67 -12.83 -11.97
CA GLY A 73 0.17 -13.81 -10.99
C GLY A 73 1.24 -14.35 -10.04
N SER A 74 2.48 -13.87 -10.14
CA SER A 74 3.65 -14.29 -9.35
C SER A 74 4.70 -13.18 -9.37
N VAL A 75 5.66 -13.24 -8.44
CA VAL A 75 6.75 -12.27 -8.34
C VAL A 75 8.09 -12.95 -8.63
N SER A 76 8.36 -13.15 -9.93
CA SER A 76 9.61 -13.76 -10.40
C SER A 76 10.82 -12.83 -10.24
N LYS A 77 12.04 -13.39 -10.25
CA LYS A 77 13.27 -12.59 -10.35
C LYS A 77 13.26 -11.70 -11.60
N TYR A 78 12.87 -12.24 -12.76
CA TYR A 78 12.87 -11.45 -13.99
C TYR A 78 11.96 -10.21 -13.89
N SER A 79 10.72 -10.39 -13.42
CA SER A 79 9.77 -9.27 -13.29
C SER A 79 10.23 -8.22 -12.27
N LEU A 80 10.88 -8.62 -11.17
CA LEU A 80 11.51 -7.68 -10.23
C LEU A 80 12.58 -6.84 -10.93
N TYR A 81 13.49 -7.49 -11.65
CA TYR A 81 14.61 -6.81 -12.32
C TYR A 81 14.13 -5.90 -13.45
N SER A 82 13.07 -6.29 -14.17
CA SER A 82 12.42 -5.45 -15.17
C SER A 82 11.86 -4.18 -14.54
N LYS A 83 11.20 -4.28 -13.37
CA LYS A 83 10.74 -3.10 -12.63
C LYS A 83 11.86 -2.20 -12.14
N ILE A 84 13.01 -2.77 -11.78
CA ILE A 84 14.21 -1.98 -11.49
C ILE A 84 14.68 -1.23 -12.74
N ALA A 85 14.76 -1.90 -13.89
CA ALA A 85 15.16 -1.27 -15.15
C ALA A 85 14.19 -0.16 -15.60
N GLU A 86 12.88 -0.37 -15.43
CA GLU A 86 11.84 0.65 -15.66
C GLU A 86 12.01 1.85 -14.74
N PHE A 87 12.24 1.63 -13.45
CA PHE A 87 12.49 2.71 -12.50
C PHE A 87 13.74 3.51 -12.88
N LEU A 88 14.87 2.85 -13.15
CA LEU A 88 16.11 3.52 -13.55
C LEU A 88 15.94 4.30 -14.86
N THR A 89 15.18 3.76 -15.82
CA THR A 89 14.82 4.45 -17.05
C THR A 89 14.02 5.73 -16.77
N SER A 90 13.04 5.66 -15.86
CA SER A 90 12.24 6.83 -15.47
C SER A 90 13.11 7.92 -14.83
N GLN A 91 14.05 7.54 -13.96
CA GLN A 91 14.99 8.47 -13.32
C GLN A 91 15.89 9.16 -14.33
N MET A 92 16.41 8.40 -15.32
CA MET A 92 17.25 8.94 -16.39
C MET A 92 16.50 9.94 -17.27
N ARG A 93 15.19 9.70 -17.54
CA ARG A 93 14.35 10.62 -18.32
C ARG A 93 14.05 11.93 -17.58
N LEU A 94 13.78 11.86 -16.29
CA LEU A 94 13.42 13.02 -15.47
C LEU A 94 14.61 13.98 -15.28
N SER A 95 15.77 13.43 -14.97
CA SER A 95 16.98 14.21 -14.63
C SER A 95 17.93 14.45 -15.81
N LYS A 96 17.69 13.78 -16.95
CA LYS A 96 18.63 13.63 -18.08
C LYS A 96 19.99 13.01 -17.70
N LYS A 97 20.20 12.60 -16.44
CA LYS A 97 21.44 12.00 -15.95
C LYS A 97 21.18 11.13 -14.73
N LEU A 98 21.56 9.86 -14.82
CA LEU A 98 21.48 8.94 -13.70
C LEU A 98 22.54 9.28 -12.64
N SER A 99 22.23 9.07 -11.35
CA SER A 99 23.21 9.28 -10.28
C SER A 99 24.42 8.35 -10.46
N SER A 100 25.59 8.76 -9.95
CA SER A 100 26.83 7.95 -10.00
C SER A 100 26.58 6.53 -9.50
N ILE A 101 25.88 6.42 -8.36
CA ILE A 101 25.52 5.17 -7.71
C ILE A 101 24.80 4.21 -8.65
N PHE A 102 23.81 4.70 -9.40
CA PHE A 102 23.08 3.85 -10.35
C PHE A 102 23.91 3.51 -11.58
N LEU A 103 24.77 4.41 -12.07
CA LEU A 103 25.68 4.11 -13.17
C LEU A 103 26.68 3.01 -12.78
N ASP A 104 27.23 3.10 -11.57
CA ASP A 104 28.19 2.12 -11.05
C ASP A 104 27.50 0.78 -10.78
N PHE A 105 26.29 0.81 -10.23
CA PHE A 105 25.44 -0.35 -10.05
C PHE A 105 25.16 -1.09 -11.37
N ILE A 106 24.75 -0.37 -12.42
CA ILE A 106 24.48 -0.94 -13.76
C ILE A 106 25.75 -1.61 -14.31
N LYS A 107 26.91 -0.95 -14.20
CA LYS A 107 28.21 -1.49 -14.66
C LYS A 107 28.59 -2.77 -13.93
N ARG A 108 28.35 -2.86 -12.62
CA ARG A 108 28.69 -4.04 -11.79
C ARG A 108 27.83 -5.25 -12.10
N ILE A 109 26.51 -5.05 -12.21
CA ILE A 109 25.53 -6.14 -12.29
C ILE A 109 25.48 -6.78 -13.69
N LYS A 110 25.92 -6.08 -14.74
CA LYS A 110 26.14 -6.61 -16.12
C LYS A 110 24.93 -7.27 -16.80
N ILE A 111 23.73 -7.16 -16.23
CA ILE A 111 22.47 -7.61 -16.83
C ILE A 111 21.57 -6.43 -17.23
N PHE A 112 21.93 -5.21 -16.87
CA PHE A 112 21.24 -4.00 -17.29
C PHE A 112 21.96 -3.44 -18.52
N LYS A 113 21.28 -3.39 -19.66
CA LYS A 113 21.81 -2.79 -20.89
C LYS A 113 21.23 -1.38 -21.05
N VAL A 114 22.11 -0.40 -21.21
CA VAL A 114 21.71 0.97 -21.54
C VAL A 114 21.62 1.11 -23.06
N SER A 115 20.44 1.45 -23.56
CA SER A 115 20.15 1.70 -24.97
C SER A 115 19.57 3.11 -25.12
N GLY A 116 20.42 4.09 -25.45
CA GLY A 116 20.03 5.50 -25.46
C GLY A 116 19.56 5.96 -24.07
N ILE A 117 18.30 6.38 -23.96
CA ILE A 117 17.65 6.79 -22.69
C ILE A 117 16.80 5.67 -22.06
N SER A 118 17.04 4.42 -22.42
CA SER A 118 16.34 3.26 -21.86
C SER A 118 17.32 2.27 -21.23
N ILE A 119 16.86 1.58 -20.20
CA ILE A 119 17.59 0.51 -19.52
C ILE A 119 16.72 -0.74 -19.60
N GLU A 120 17.30 -1.82 -20.10
CA GLU A 120 16.62 -3.10 -20.30
C GLU A 120 17.35 -4.22 -19.57
N VAL A 121 16.62 -5.25 -19.16
CA VAL A 121 17.21 -6.48 -18.61
C VAL A 121 17.62 -7.38 -19.77
N ILE A 122 18.90 -7.74 -19.82
CA ILE A 122 19.44 -8.65 -20.83
C ILE A 122 18.83 -10.05 -20.61
N PRO A 123 18.27 -10.68 -21.67
CA PRO A 123 17.86 -12.06 -21.60
C PRO A 123 19.06 -12.97 -21.29
N THR A 124 19.06 -13.59 -20.12
CA THR A 124 20.12 -14.51 -19.67
C THR A 124 19.52 -15.79 -19.13
N LYS A 125 20.24 -16.91 -19.29
CA LYS A 125 19.83 -18.21 -18.75
C LYS A 125 19.75 -18.21 -17.23
N ARG A 126 20.55 -17.36 -16.55
CA ARG A 126 20.55 -17.25 -15.09
C ARG A 126 20.71 -15.79 -14.68
N LEU A 127 19.66 -15.26 -14.05
CA LEU A 127 19.72 -13.96 -13.39
C LEU A 127 20.49 -14.07 -12.07
N PRO A 128 21.28 -13.04 -11.70
CA PRO A 128 21.87 -12.93 -10.37
C PRO A 128 20.81 -13.10 -9.27
N ASP A 129 21.25 -13.45 -8.08
CA ASP A 129 20.37 -13.47 -6.92
C ASP A 129 20.18 -12.04 -6.39
N VAL A 130 19.05 -11.79 -5.75
CA VAL A 130 18.70 -10.46 -5.22
C VAL A 130 19.75 -9.98 -4.22
N THR A 131 20.39 -10.89 -3.47
CA THR A 131 21.49 -10.55 -2.57
C THR A 131 22.70 -9.97 -3.30
N VAL A 132 23.00 -10.39 -4.53
CA VAL A 132 24.07 -9.79 -5.37
C VAL A 132 23.71 -8.36 -5.75
N LEU A 133 22.44 -8.13 -6.08
CA LEU A 133 21.91 -6.79 -6.38
C LEU A 133 22.06 -5.86 -5.17
N LEU A 134 21.68 -6.34 -4.00
CA LEU A 134 21.73 -5.58 -2.75
C LEU A 134 23.16 -5.26 -2.31
N ARG A 135 24.11 -6.22 -2.40
CA ARG A 135 25.54 -5.95 -2.15
C ARG A 135 26.09 -4.88 -3.07
N SER A 136 25.77 -4.97 -4.37
CA SER A 136 26.23 -3.97 -5.34
C SER A 136 25.72 -2.56 -5.01
N LEU A 137 24.44 -2.43 -4.63
CA LEU A 137 23.89 -1.15 -4.17
C LEU A 137 24.57 -0.66 -2.90
N ASP A 138 24.83 -1.54 -1.94
CA ASP A 138 25.51 -1.21 -0.68
C ASP A 138 26.93 -0.68 -0.93
N GLU A 139 27.73 -1.40 -1.74
CA GLU A 139 29.09 -1.01 -2.12
C GLU A 139 29.10 0.33 -2.88
N CYS A 140 28.21 0.51 -3.86
CA CYS A 140 28.11 1.77 -4.60
C CYS A 140 27.73 2.93 -3.66
N SER A 141 26.91 2.66 -2.65
CA SER A 141 26.50 3.68 -1.68
C SER A 141 27.66 4.06 -0.75
N ALA A 142 28.41 3.05 -0.26
CA ALA A 142 29.60 3.25 0.55
C ALA A 142 30.66 4.10 -0.18
N GLU A 143 30.94 3.78 -1.45
CA GLU A 143 31.90 4.51 -2.30
C GLU A 143 31.49 5.96 -2.55
N ASN A 144 30.19 6.26 -2.53
CA ASN A 144 29.66 7.60 -2.69
C ASN A 144 29.38 8.30 -1.35
N GLY A 145 29.78 7.70 -0.22
CA GLY A 145 29.62 8.28 1.12
C GLY A 145 28.16 8.56 1.50
N THR A 146 27.22 7.74 1.01
CA THR A 146 25.78 7.91 1.23
C THR A 146 25.12 6.58 1.59
N ARG A 147 23.84 6.66 1.94
CA ARG A 147 22.94 5.52 2.10
C ARG A 147 22.01 5.41 0.91
N PHE A 148 21.40 4.24 0.74
CA PHE A 148 20.44 3.95 -0.31
C PHE A 148 19.17 3.35 0.26
N ILE A 149 18.03 3.84 -0.22
CA ILE A 149 16.72 3.38 0.22
C ILE A 149 16.12 2.44 -0.81
N LEU A 150 15.84 1.20 -0.42
CA LEU A 150 15.09 0.26 -1.24
C LEU A 150 13.67 0.09 -0.67
N ALA A 151 12.68 0.60 -1.40
CA ALA A 151 11.29 0.55 -1.02
C ALA A 151 10.51 -0.51 -1.82
N PHE A 152 9.82 -1.41 -1.11
CA PHE A 152 8.85 -2.35 -1.67
C PHE A 152 7.43 -1.89 -1.31
N ASP A 153 6.70 -1.36 -2.29
CA ASP A 153 5.30 -0.97 -2.12
C ASP A 153 4.41 -2.23 -2.21
N GLU A 154 3.52 -2.42 -1.23
CA GLU A 154 2.70 -3.62 -1.03
C GLU A 154 3.54 -4.90 -0.92
N ALA A 155 4.57 -4.87 -0.06
CA ALA A 155 5.59 -5.91 0.10
C ALA A 155 5.01 -7.28 0.47
N GLN A 156 3.80 -7.37 1.00
CA GLN A 156 3.16 -8.65 1.31
C GLN A 156 2.95 -9.54 0.07
N TYR A 157 3.00 -8.99 -1.14
CA TYR A 157 2.95 -9.77 -2.38
C TYR A 157 4.27 -10.48 -2.71
N LEU A 158 5.39 -10.18 -2.03
CA LEU A 158 6.65 -10.92 -2.17
C LEU A 158 6.50 -12.40 -1.74
N ARG A 159 5.48 -12.74 -0.95
CA ARG A 159 5.14 -14.14 -0.62
C ARG A 159 4.79 -14.99 -1.85
N PHE A 160 4.46 -14.36 -2.98
CA PHE A 160 4.17 -15.01 -4.26
C PHE A 160 5.40 -15.15 -5.17
N SER A 161 6.61 -15.03 -4.59
CA SER A 161 7.87 -15.22 -5.32
C SER A 161 8.33 -16.68 -5.44
N GLY A 162 7.48 -17.64 -5.09
CA GLY A 162 7.81 -19.06 -5.14
C GLY A 162 8.89 -19.41 -4.12
N GLY A 163 10.04 -19.89 -4.58
CA GLY A 163 11.14 -20.32 -3.71
C GLY A 163 12.00 -19.21 -3.10
N VAL A 164 11.78 -17.94 -3.46
CA VAL A 164 12.57 -16.82 -2.93
C VAL A 164 12.02 -16.36 -1.58
N ARG A 165 12.81 -16.55 -0.52
CA ARG A 165 12.49 -16.14 0.86
C ARG A 165 12.90 -14.69 1.11
N TYR A 166 12.03 -13.74 0.73
CA TYR A 166 12.32 -12.32 0.91
C TYR A 166 12.40 -11.89 2.38
N ASP A 167 11.70 -12.59 3.28
CA ASP A 167 11.85 -12.41 4.73
C ASP A 167 13.29 -12.67 5.20
N GLU A 168 13.93 -13.74 4.70
CA GLU A 168 15.34 -14.04 4.95
C GLU A 168 16.28 -13.04 4.30
N ILE A 169 15.99 -12.59 3.06
CA ILE A 169 16.81 -11.60 2.36
C ILE A 169 16.77 -10.25 3.09
N ILE A 170 15.61 -9.82 3.58
CA ILE A 170 15.47 -8.58 4.37
C ILE A 170 16.27 -8.71 5.67
N ALA A 171 16.13 -9.82 6.40
CA ALA A 171 16.89 -10.06 7.62
C ALA A 171 18.41 -10.03 7.38
N TRP A 172 18.87 -10.76 6.37
CA TRP A 172 20.27 -10.75 5.95
C TRP A 172 20.75 -9.34 5.58
N SER A 173 19.92 -8.54 4.92
CA SER A 173 20.26 -7.16 4.54
C SER A 173 20.44 -6.26 5.75
N ILE A 174 19.56 -6.37 6.75
CA ILE A 174 19.64 -5.61 8.00
C ILE A 174 20.97 -5.90 8.73
N ASP A 175 21.38 -7.17 8.73
CA ASP A 175 22.58 -7.61 9.47
C ASP A 175 23.89 -7.30 8.75
N ASN A 176 23.88 -7.21 7.40
CA ASN A 176 25.10 -7.22 6.59
C ASN A 176 25.32 -5.98 5.72
N LEU A 177 24.30 -5.15 5.49
CA LEU A 177 24.38 -4.03 4.53
C LEU A 177 24.32 -2.68 5.26
N GLU A 178 25.51 -2.11 5.50
CA GLU A 178 25.69 -0.92 6.30
C GLU A 178 25.20 0.38 5.63
N ASN A 179 24.88 0.36 4.35
CA ASN A 179 24.48 1.54 3.59
C ASN A 179 23.07 1.41 3.02
N ILE A 180 22.36 0.30 3.28
CA ILE A 180 20.98 0.11 2.84
C ILE A 180 19.97 0.37 3.98
N THR A 181 18.88 1.05 3.65
CA THR A 181 17.62 1.03 4.39
C THR A 181 16.55 0.35 3.54
N ILE A 182 15.91 -0.67 4.08
CA ILE A 182 14.74 -1.30 3.46
C ILE A 182 13.48 -0.62 3.99
N VAL A 183 12.62 -0.21 3.07
CA VAL A 183 11.28 0.30 3.37
C VAL A 183 10.28 -0.70 2.80
N VAL A 184 9.31 -1.12 3.61
CA VAL A 184 8.20 -1.96 3.14
C VAL A 184 6.88 -1.27 3.42
N THR A 185 5.95 -1.31 2.49
CA THR A 185 4.58 -0.87 2.72
C THR A 185 3.60 -2.04 2.66
N GLY A 186 2.42 -1.89 3.26
CA GLY A 186 1.34 -2.86 3.05
C GLY A 186 -0.04 -2.36 3.45
N SER A 187 -1.01 -2.56 2.56
CA SER A 187 -2.42 -2.26 2.81
C SER A 187 -3.15 -3.37 3.58
N GLU A 188 -2.69 -4.60 3.43
CA GLU A 188 -3.17 -5.79 4.13
C GLU A 188 -2.32 -6.01 5.38
N VAL A 189 -2.51 -5.18 6.41
CA VAL A 189 -1.61 -5.14 7.59
C VAL A 189 -1.42 -6.52 8.23
N GLY A 190 -2.48 -7.31 8.37
CA GLY A 190 -2.36 -8.66 8.94
C GLY A 190 -1.56 -9.61 8.04
N VAL A 191 -1.71 -9.49 6.72
CA VAL A 191 -0.97 -10.30 5.75
C VAL A 191 0.50 -9.88 5.67
N LEU A 192 0.80 -8.58 5.77
CA LEU A 192 2.17 -8.08 5.88
C LEU A 192 2.84 -8.60 7.16
N LYS A 193 2.13 -8.56 8.30
CA LYS A 193 2.63 -9.13 9.56
C LYS A 193 2.88 -10.63 9.46
N ASP A 194 1.98 -11.39 8.82
CA ASP A 194 2.17 -12.82 8.57
C ASP A 194 3.36 -13.11 7.64
N PHE A 195 3.64 -12.24 6.68
CA PHE A 195 4.79 -12.35 5.78
C PHE A 195 6.11 -12.09 6.53
N LEU A 196 6.17 -11.01 7.32
CA LEU A 196 7.37 -10.63 8.06
C LEU A 196 7.59 -11.46 9.33
N LYS A 197 6.53 -12.06 9.88
CA LYS A 197 6.52 -12.91 11.08
C LYS A 197 7.27 -12.29 12.27
N LEU A 198 7.07 -11.00 12.50
CA LEU A 198 7.88 -10.18 13.41
C LEU A 198 7.79 -10.61 14.89
N GLU A 199 6.72 -11.32 15.26
CA GLU A 199 6.46 -11.80 16.62
C GLU A 199 6.81 -13.28 16.83
N ASN A 200 7.24 -13.99 15.78
CA ASN A 200 7.59 -15.41 15.86
C ASN A 200 9.09 -15.58 16.13
N PRO A 201 9.53 -16.18 17.25
CA PRO A 201 10.94 -16.41 17.57
C PRO A 201 11.74 -17.16 16.50
N GLU A 202 11.08 -18.02 15.72
CA GLU A 202 11.68 -18.79 14.61
C GLU A 202 11.78 -17.97 13.31
N SER A 203 11.28 -16.72 13.29
CA SER A 203 11.33 -15.87 12.10
C SER A 203 12.72 -15.24 11.91
N PRO A 204 13.21 -15.17 10.66
CA PRO A 204 14.43 -14.42 10.33
C PRO A 204 14.40 -12.96 10.77
N LEU A 205 13.23 -12.33 10.88
CA LEU A 205 13.12 -10.91 11.28
C LEU A 205 12.87 -10.71 12.78
N TYR A 206 12.77 -11.79 13.56
CA TYR A 206 12.57 -11.69 15.00
C TYR A 206 13.76 -11.01 15.68
N GLY A 207 13.47 -10.19 16.70
CA GLY A 207 14.47 -9.47 17.49
C GLY A 207 15.19 -8.32 16.77
N ARG A 208 15.00 -8.14 15.46
CA ARG A 208 15.60 -7.03 14.71
C ARG A 208 14.78 -5.76 14.89
N TYR A 209 15.48 -4.67 15.16
CA TYR A 209 14.85 -3.36 15.29
C TYR A 209 14.19 -2.95 13.97
N ARG A 210 13.02 -2.34 14.08
CA ARG A 210 12.24 -1.83 12.97
C ARG A 210 11.47 -0.60 13.42
N HIS A 211 11.23 0.29 12.50
CA HIS A 211 10.45 1.48 12.73
C HIS A 211 9.09 1.34 12.05
N GLU A 212 8.01 1.43 12.82
CA GLU A 212 6.64 1.23 12.32
C GLU A 212 5.92 2.58 12.22
N ILE A 213 5.61 3.00 11.00
CA ILE A 213 4.79 4.18 10.71
C ILE A 213 3.41 3.70 10.29
N VAL A 214 2.39 4.05 11.07
CA VAL A 214 1.00 3.67 10.79
C VAL A 214 0.25 4.86 10.22
N LEU A 215 -0.17 4.77 8.97
CA LEU A 215 -1.03 5.76 8.35
C LEU A 215 -2.48 5.48 8.71
N GLU A 216 -3.07 6.37 9.48
CA GLU A 216 -4.47 6.31 9.91
C GLU A 216 -5.39 7.11 8.99
N ARG A 217 -6.71 6.90 9.17
CA ARG A 217 -7.74 7.74 8.56
C ARG A 217 -7.60 9.16 9.06
N TYR A 218 -8.04 10.12 8.26
CA TYR A 218 -8.21 11.46 8.78
C TYR A 218 -9.29 11.46 9.85
N THR A 219 -9.05 12.23 10.91
CA THR A 219 -10.11 12.57 11.85
C THR A 219 -11.20 13.34 11.12
N ARG A 220 -12.38 13.47 11.74
CA ARG A 220 -13.46 14.30 11.18
C ARG A 220 -12.96 15.70 10.81
N ASP A 221 -12.24 16.35 11.72
CA ASP A 221 -11.73 17.70 11.53
C ASP A 221 -10.70 17.79 10.40
N LYS A 222 -9.72 16.86 10.37
CA LYS A 222 -8.75 16.78 9.26
C LYS A 222 -9.43 16.52 7.91
N SER A 223 -10.52 15.76 7.90
CA SER A 223 -11.26 15.47 6.67
C SER A 223 -12.00 16.71 6.15
N LEU A 224 -12.61 17.48 7.04
CA LEU A 224 -13.24 18.76 6.70
C LEU A 224 -12.18 19.75 6.17
N GLU A 225 -11.07 19.91 6.89
CA GLU A 225 -9.97 20.79 6.47
C GLU A 225 -9.40 20.39 5.10
N PHE A 226 -9.23 19.08 4.84
CA PHE A 226 -8.79 18.57 3.54
C PHE A 226 -9.73 18.99 2.42
N LEU A 227 -11.05 18.83 2.62
CA LEU A 227 -12.05 19.20 1.62
C LEU A 227 -12.11 20.72 1.41
N GLU A 228 -12.13 21.50 2.49
CA GLU A 228 -12.15 22.97 2.45
C GLU A 228 -10.95 23.51 1.68
N LYS A 229 -9.73 23.02 1.98
CA LYS A 229 -8.51 23.39 1.25
C LYS A 229 -8.59 23.00 -0.22
N GLY A 230 -9.03 21.79 -0.54
CA GLY A 230 -9.15 21.33 -1.93
C GLY A 230 -10.16 22.14 -2.75
N PHE A 231 -11.29 22.56 -2.16
CA PHE A 231 -12.25 23.45 -2.84
C PHE A 231 -11.73 24.88 -2.94
N SER A 232 -10.97 25.36 -1.96
CA SER A 232 -10.29 26.65 -2.02
C SER A 232 -9.27 26.72 -3.17
N GLU A 233 -8.49 25.66 -3.41
CA GLU A 233 -7.58 25.56 -4.58
C GLU A 233 -8.32 25.74 -5.92
N LEU A 234 -9.60 25.37 -5.95
CA LEU A 234 -10.47 25.46 -7.12
C LEU A 234 -11.31 26.74 -7.16
N SER A 235 -11.10 27.65 -6.20
CA SER A 235 -11.91 28.87 -6.00
C SER A 235 -13.42 28.56 -5.94
N LEU A 236 -13.78 27.43 -5.31
CA LEU A 236 -15.14 26.96 -5.15
C LEU A 236 -15.61 27.12 -3.71
N GLN A 237 -16.77 27.74 -3.53
CA GLN A 237 -17.44 27.82 -2.24
C GLN A 237 -18.44 26.67 -2.13
N VAL A 238 -18.28 25.87 -1.08
CA VAL A 238 -19.12 24.69 -0.81
C VAL A 238 -19.70 24.84 0.60
N GLN A 239 -20.96 24.47 0.78
CA GLN A 239 -21.62 24.58 2.07
C GLN A 239 -21.01 23.58 3.06
N ARG A 240 -20.84 24.00 4.32
CA ARG A 240 -20.26 23.14 5.36
C ARG A 240 -21.05 21.85 5.59
N SER A 241 -22.38 21.91 5.51
CA SER A 241 -23.26 20.74 5.59
C SER A 241 -22.95 19.69 4.52
N GLU A 242 -22.64 20.13 3.30
CA GLU A 242 -22.22 19.27 2.18
C GLU A 242 -20.93 18.49 2.56
N LEU A 243 -19.95 19.18 3.16
CA LEU A 243 -18.69 18.57 3.56
C LEU A 243 -18.89 17.59 4.73
N GLU A 244 -19.70 17.96 5.70
CA GLU A 244 -20.02 17.10 6.85
C GLU A 244 -20.73 15.80 6.42
N GLU A 245 -21.62 15.86 5.44
CA GLU A 245 -22.25 14.69 4.83
C GLU A 245 -21.22 13.76 4.19
N VAL A 246 -20.30 14.31 3.39
CA VAL A 246 -19.21 13.52 2.77
C VAL A 246 -18.38 12.82 3.82
N VAL A 247 -17.94 13.55 4.85
CA VAL A 247 -17.09 13.00 5.93
C VAL A 247 -17.82 11.89 6.69
N ASN A 248 -19.12 12.04 6.95
CA ASN A 248 -19.94 10.99 7.57
C ASN A 248 -20.00 9.71 6.72
N LEU A 249 -20.04 9.85 5.39
CA LEU A 249 -20.23 8.73 4.47
C LEU A 249 -18.93 8.00 4.11
N VAL A 250 -17.82 8.72 3.96
CA VAL A 250 -16.53 8.13 3.53
C VAL A 250 -15.53 7.91 4.65
N ASP A 251 -15.90 8.28 5.88
CA ASP A 251 -15.21 7.97 7.15
C ASP A 251 -13.70 8.31 7.14
N GLY A 252 -13.37 9.49 6.62
CA GLY A 252 -12.02 10.03 6.66
C GLY A 252 -10.98 9.28 5.83
N ILE A 253 -11.39 8.43 4.88
CA ILE A 253 -10.48 7.75 3.96
C ILE A 253 -10.01 8.75 2.87
N PRO A 254 -8.73 9.14 2.82
CA PRO A 254 -8.22 10.17 1.91
C PRO A 254 -8.51 9.89 0.44
N GLY A 255 -8.38 8.65 -0.02
CA GLY A 255 -8.67 8.33 -1.42
C GLY A 255 -10.13 8.58 -1.82
N TRP A 256 -11.08 8.39 -0.91
CA TRP A 256 -12.50 8.68 -1.17
C TRP A 256 -12.83 10.16 -1.08
N LEU A 257 -12.25 10.87 -0.11
CA LEU A 257 -12.34 12.33 -0.03
C LEU A 257 -11.79 13.00 -1.30
N THR A 258 -10.63 12.53 -1.78
CA THR A 258 -10.02 13.00 -3.04
C THR A 258 -10.94 12.73 -4.23
N LEU A 259 -11.51 11.53 -4.31
CA LEU A 259 -12.39 11.16 -5.42
C LEU A 259 -13.69 11.99 -5.41
N TYR A 260 -14.26 12.23 -4.24
CA TYR A 260 -15.39 13.14 -4.07
C TYR A 260 -15.03 14.55 -4.57
N GLY A 261 -13.93 15.11 -4.07
CA GLY A 261 -13.47 16.44 -4.45
C GLY A 261 -13.16 16.57 -5.95
N TYR A 262 -12.65 15.50 -6.57
CA TYR A 262 -12.46 15.44 -8.02
C TYR A 262 -13.79 15.52 -8.78
N TYR A 263 -14.78 14.71 -8.40
CA TYR A 263 -16.09 14.73 -9.05
C TYR A 263 -16.84 16.04 -8.83
N ARG A 264 -16.88 16.51 -7.57
CA ARG A 264 -17.60 17.73 -7.19
C ARG A 264 -16.91 18.98 -7.72
N GLY A 265 -15.60 19.10 -7.50
CA GLY A 265 -14.83 20.31 -7.76
C GLY A 265 -14.26 20.39 -9.18
N VAL A 266 -13.66 19.31 -9.67
CA VAL A 266 -12.98 19.30 -10.98
C VAL A 266 -13.96 19.00 -12.11
N ARG A 267 -14.80 17.96 -11.95
CA ARG A 267 -15.81 17.55 -12.95
C ARG A 267 -17.11 18.34 -12.86
N ARG A 268 -17.25 19.20 -11.84
CA ARG A 268 -18.39 20.11 -11.62
C ARG A 268 -19.75 19.41 -11.52
N LEU A 269 -19.77 18.16 -11.05
CA LEU A 269 -21.02 17.45 -10.76
C LEU A 269 -21.75 18.09 -9.58
N SER A 270 -23.06 17.89 -9.46
CA SER A 270 -23.78 18.23 -8.24
C SER A 270 -23.29 17.37 -7.06
N HIS A 271 -23.58 17.80 -5.83
CA HIS A 271 -23.22 17.05 -4.62
C HIS A 271 -23.70 15.59 -4.66
N SER A 272 -24.98 15.37 -4.98
CA SER A 272 -25.60 14.05 -5.03
C SER A 272 -25.01 13.16 -6.14
N GLU A 273 -24.76 13.73 -7.32
CA GLU A 273 -24.10 13.01 -8.42
C GLU A 273 -22.66 12.64 -8.06
N ALA A 274 -21.92 13.55 -7.41
CA ALA A 274 -20.55 13.29 -6.97
C ALA A 274 -20.49 12.17 -5.92
N LEU A 275 -21.37 12.18 -4.91
CA LEU A 275 -21.48 11.09 -3.93
C LEU A 275 -21.82 9.76 -4.62
N THR A 276 -22.83 9.77 -5.49
CA THR A 276 -23.24 8.58 -6.26
C THR A 276 -22.08 8.03 -7.08
N ALA A 277 -21.28 8.91 -7.70
CA ALA A 277 -20.10 8.53 -8.47
C ALA A 277 -19.00 7.92 -7.59
N VAL A 278 -18.75 8.47 -6.38
CA VAL A 278 -17.79 7.89 -5.42
C VAL A 278 -18.14 6.45 -5.08
N PHE A 279 -19.40 6.18 -4.73
CA PHE A 279 -19.82 4.84 -4.36
C PHE A 279 -19.90 3.89 -5.56
N SER A 280 -20.45 4.32 -6.69
CA SER A 280 -20.59 3.46 -7.87
C SER A 280 -19.26 3.14 -8.56
N GLU A 281 -18.43 4.15 -8.86
CA GLU A 281 -17.10 3.93 -9.45
C GLU A 281 -16.13 3.34 -8.43
N GLY A 282 -16.21 3.77 -7.16
CA GLY A 282 -15.41 3.19 -6.08
C GLY A 282 -15.67 1.70 -5.89
N SER A 283 -16.93 1.27 -6.00
CA SER A 283 -17.31 -0.15 -5.95
C SER A 283 -16.66 -0.95 -7.07
N LYS A 284 -16.68 -0.44 -8.32
CA LYS A 284 -16.00 -1.09 -9.46
C LYS A 284 -14.50 -1.25 -9.20
N LEU A 285 -13.85 -0.25 -8.60
CA LEU A 285 -12.41 -0.28 -8.32
C LEU A 285 -12.00 -1.34 -7.28
N ILE A 286 -12.85 -1.65 -6.29
CA ILE A 286 -12.53 -2.68 -5.28
C ILE A 286 -13.07 -4.07 -5.63
N LYS A 287 -14.08 -4.17 -6.49
CA LYS A 287 -14.82 -5.41 -6.71
C LYS A 287 -13.92 -6.57 -7.10
N ASP A 288 -13.03 -6.39 -8.07
CA ASP A 288 -12.16 -7.45 -8.56
C ASP A 288 -11.21 -7.98 -7.47
N GLU A 289 -10.72 -7.07 -6.63
CA GLU A 289 -9.82 -7.39 -5.54
C GLU A 289 -10.53 -8.17 -4.43
N VAL A 290 -11.69 -7.68 -4.00
CA VAL A 290 -12.50 -8.34 -2.98
C VAL A 290 -12.94 -9.71 -3.47
N THR A 291 -13.36 -9.82 -4.74
CA THR A 291 -13.74 -11.09 -5.38
C THR A 291 -12.62 -12.10 -5.33
N ARG A 292 -11.37 -11.69 -5.61
CA ARG A 292 -10.19 -12.57 -5.49
C ARG A 292 -9.95 -13.02 -4.05
N ILE A 293 -10.07 -12.13 -3.07
CA ILE A 293 -9.87 -12.47 -1.65
C ILE A 293 -10.90 -13.49 -1.17
N ILE A 294 -12.17 -13.34 -1.57
CA ILE A 294 -13.26 -14.20 -1.10
C ILE A 294 -13.47 -15.47 -1.93
N ALA A 295 -12.73 -15.64 -3.03
CA ALA A 295 -12.96 -16.70 -4.02
C ALA A 295 -13.03 -18.12 -3.43
N SER A 296 -12.18 -18.42 -2.44
CA SER A 296 -12.07 -19.77 -1.84
C SER A 296 -13.33 -20.22 -1.06
N SER A 297 -14.17 -19.28 -0.62
CA SER A 297 -15.43 -19.62 0.07
C SER A 297 -16.47 -18.52 -0.12
N ARG A 298 -16.67 -18.11 -1.39
CA ARG A 298 -17.44 -16.91 -1.77
C ARG A 298 -18.75 -16.75 -1.01
N GLY A 299 -19.61 -17.77 -1.02
CA GLY A 299 -20.92 -17.70 -0.35
C GLY A 299 -20.82 -17.44 1.16
N ARG A 300 -19.82 -18.02 1.84
CA ARG A 300 -19.63 -17.83 3.29
C ARG A 300 -19.01 -16.48 3.61
N TYR A 301 -18.00 -16.05 2.85
CA TYR A 301 -17.42 -14.73 3.03
C TYR A 301 -18.44 -13.61 2.76
N LEU A 302 -19.19 -13.73 1.67
CA LEU A 302 -20.27 -12.79 1.37
C LEU A 302 -21.33 -12.79 2.48
N GLY A 303 -21.71 -13.97 2.98
CA GLY A 303 -22.62 -14.08 4.12
C GLY A 303 -22.13 -13.39 5.39
N ILE A 304 -20.82 -13.45 5.67
CA ILE A 304 -20.20 -12.74 6.80
C ILE A 304 -20.24 -11.23 6.57
N LEU A 305 -19.80 -10.76 5.40
CA LEU A 305 -19.80 -9.33 5.06
C LEU A 305 -21.21 -8.75 5.13
N GLU A 306 -22.19 -9.46 4.59
CA GLU A 306 -23.60 -9.07 4.64
C GLU A 306 -24.19 -9.05 6.04
N ALA A 307 -23.79 -9.98 6.91
CA ALA A 307 -24.19 -9.92 8.32
C ALA A 307 -23.72 -8.61 8.95
N ILE A 308 -22.45 -8.26 8.73
CA ILE A 308 -21.82 -7.07 9.32
C ILE A 308 -22.43 -5.80 8.74
N ALA A 309 -22.67 -5.75 7.42
CA ALA A 309 -23.32 -4.63 6.75
C ALA A 309 -24.76 -4.40 7.27
N ARG A 310 -25.47 -5.47 7.65
CA ARG A 310 -26.80 -5.40 8.29
C ARG A 310 -26.75 -5.15 9.80
N GLY A 311 -25.58 -4.84 10.35
CA GLY A 311 -25.43 -4.43 11.75
C GLY A 311 -25.09 -5.55 12.74
N ALA A 312 -24.80 -6.78 12.29
CA ALA A 312 -24.23 -7.80 13.18
C ALA A 312 -22.81 -7.39 13.58
N ARG A 313 -22.59 -7.12 14.87
CA ARG A 313 -21.29 -6.63 15.36
C ARG A 313 -20.48 -7.69 16.10
N THR A 314 -21.12 -8.73 16.66
CA THR A 314 -20.41 -9.74 17.46
C THR A 314 -20.21 -11.06 16.71
N TRP A 315 -19.20 -11.84 17.13
CA TRP A 315 -18.92 -13.18 16.57
C TRP A 315 -20.18 -14.06 16.52
N LYS A 316 -20.98 -14.07 17.59
CA LYS A 316 -22.20 -14.87 17.71
C LYS A 316 -23.27 -14.41 16.72
N GLN A 317 -23.53 -13.11 16.63
CA GLN A 317 -24.54 -12.55 15.71
C GLN A 317 -24.19 -12.86 14.26
N ILE A 318 -22.93 -12.65 13.87
CA ILE A 318 -22.44 -12.89 12.51
C ILE A 318 -22.56 -14.38 12.17
N LYS A 319 -22.17 -15.27 13.08
CA LYS A 319 -22.26 -16.71 12.86
C LYS A 319 -23.71 -17.19 12.69
N VAL A 320 -24.64 -16.71 13.52
CA VAL A 320 -26.06 -17.05 13.42
C VAL A 320 -26.62 -16.64 12.05
N TYR A 321 -26.33 -15.42 11.61
CA TYR A 321 -26.74 -14.95 10.28
C TYR A 321 -26.14 -15.83 9.16
N LEU A 322 -24.84 -16.14 9.25
CA LEU A 322 -24.16 -16.98 8.26
C LEU A 322 -24.77 -18.38 8.17
N MET A 323 -25.09 -18.99 9.32
CA MET A 323 -25.69 -20.33 9.37
C MET A 323 -27.08 -20.37 8.73
N TYR A 324 -27.89 -19.33 8.95
CA TYR A 324 -29.18 -19.18 8.28
C TYR A 324 -29.02 -19.09 6.75
N ARG A 325 -28.02 -18.34 6.27
CA ARG A 325 -27.80 -18.08 4.85
C ARG A 325 -27.14 -19.25 4.11
N THR A 326 -26.16 -19.90 4.72
CA THR A 326 -25.23 -20.83 4.03
C THR A 326 -25.19 -22.25 4.60
N GLY A 327 -26.04 -22.52 5.60
CA GLY A 327 -26.07 -23.80 6.30
C GLY A 327 -25.01 -23.93 7.41
N PRO A 328 -24.92 -25.11 8.03
CA PRO A 328 -24.07 -25.33 9.21
C PRO A 328 -22.58 -25.03 8.98
N ILE A 329 -21.92 -24.51 10.02
CA ILE A 329 -20.48 -24.24 10.05
C ILE A 329 -19.93 -24.48 11.46
N THR A 330 -18.73 -25.07 11.55
CA THR A 330 -18.02 -25.25 12.82
C THR A 330 -17.44 -23.92 13.31
N ASP A 331 -17.25 -23.81 14.64
CA ASP A 331 -16.67 -22.62 15.27
C ASP A 331 -15.27 -22.33 14.74
N ALA A 332 -14.46 -23.37 14.55
CA ALA A 332 -13.11 -23.27 14.01
C ALA A 332 -13.13 -22.69 12.58
N ARG A 333 -13.95 -23.25 11.69
CA ARG A 333 -14.02 -22.77 10.30
C ARG A 333 -14.57 -21.35 10.21
N PHE A 334 -15.60 -21.02 11.01
CA PHE A 334 -16.12 -19.65 11.05
C PHE A 334 -15.06 -18.65 11.53
N THR A 335 -14.33 -18.99 12.60
CA THR A 335 -13.26 -18.15 13.15
C THR A 335 -12.13 -17.97 12.14
N GLU A 336 -11.77 -19.01 11.39
CA GLU A 336 -10.78 -18.93 10.31
C GLU A 336 -11.21 -17.94 9.22
N LEU A 337 -12.46 -18.05 8.73
CA LEU A 337 -13.00 -17.14 7.70
C LEU A 337 -13.03 -15.69 8.19
N LEU A 338 -13.55 -15.46 9.41
CA LEU A 338 -13.64 -14.12 9.97
C LEU A 338 -12.25 -13.51 10.21
N THR A 339 -11.30 -14.32 10.71
CA THR A 339 -9.90 -13.90 10.89
C THR A 339 -9.25 -13.57 9.54
N THR A 340 -9.55 -14.32 8.49
CA THR A 340 -9.05 -14.04 7.14
C THR A 340 -9.53 -12.68 6.65
N LEU A 341 -10.82 -12.35 6.79
CA LEU A 341 -11.34 -11.02 6.42
C LEU A 341 -10.65 -9.88 7.20
N VAL A 342 -10.34 -10.11 8.48
CA VAL A 342 -9.58 -9.16 9.31
C VAL A 342 -8.14 -9.02 8.82
N LYS A 343 -7.47 -10.13 8.50
CA LYS A 343 -6.09 -10.13 8.01
C LYS A 343 -5.93 -9.32 6.72
N TYR A 344 -6.86 -9.51 5.78
CA TYR A 344 -6.90 -8.76 4.52
C TYR A 344 -7.41 -7.31 4.67
N GLY A 345 -7.85 -6.90 5.86
CA GLY A 345 -8.33 -5.55 6.13
C GLY A 345 -9.69 -5.22 5.52
N LEU A 346 -10.49 -6.23 5.15
CA LEU A 346 -11.88 -6.03 4.71
C LEU A 346 -12.82 -5.77 5.89
N VAL A 347 -12.48 -6.35 7.05
CA VAL A 347 -13.19 -6.19 8.32
C VAL A 347 -12.19 -5.71 9.38
N VAL A 348 -12.61 -4.82 10.26
CA VAL A 348 -11.85 -4.42 11.45
C VAL A 348 -12.51 -4.96 12.71
N LYS A 349 -11.70 -5.35 13.69
CA LYS A 349 -12.16 -5.79 15.01
C LYS A 349 -11.72 -4.77 16.07
N THR A 350 -12.66 -4.11 16.73
CA THR A 350 -12.40 -3.15 17.82
C THR A 350 -13.33 -3.47 18.99
N ASN A 351 -12.82 -3.54 20.22
CA ASN A 351 -13.63 -3.82 21.42
C ASN A 351 -14.56 -5.05 21.29
N ASN A 352 -14.06 -6.13 20.68
CA ASN A 352 -14.83 -7.35 20.36
C ASN A 352 -15.99 -7.19 19.36
N GLU A 353 -16.10 -6.04 18.71
CA GLU A 353 -17.02 -5.79 17.62
C GLU A 353 -16.33 -5.82 16.25
N TYR A 354 -17.06 -6.23 15.23
CA TYR A 354 -16.63 -6.30 13.84
C TYR A 354 -17.38 -5.27 13.01
N LYS A 355 -16.64 -4.56 12.16
CA LYS A 355 -17.18 -3.59 11.19
C LYS A 355 -16.48 -3.76 9.85
N ILE A 356 -17.20 -3.49 8.75
CA ILE A 356 -16.55 -3.41 7.44
C ILE A 356 -15.58 -2.22 7.47
N ALA A 357 -14.37 -2.43 6.97
CA ALA A 357 -13.33 -1.41 7.06
C ALA A 357 -13.61 -0.22 6.15
N ASP A 358 -14.12 -0.45 4.93
CA ASP A 358 -14.32 0.58 3.92
C ASP A 358 -15.83 0.80 3.67
N PRO A 359 -16.37 2.02 3.85
CA PRO A 359 -17.78 2.31 3.57
C PRO A 359 -18.20 1.99 2.13
N VAL A 360 -17.28 2.09 1.16
CA VAL A 360 -17.58 1.72 -0.24
C VAL A 360 -17.67 0.19 -0.39
N LEU A 361 -16.92 -0.58 0.41
CA LEU A 361 -17.12 -2.03 0.47
C LEU A 361 -18.48 -2.38 1.10
N GLU A 362 -18.88 -1.66 2.15
CA GLU A 362 -20.20 -1.86 2.77
C GLU A 362 -21.32 -1.53 1.77
N TYR A 363 -21.18 -0.45 0.99
CA TYR A 363 -22.09 -0.13 -0.10
C TYR A 363 -22.14 -1.24 -1.17
N LEU A 364 -20.99 -1.72 -1.64
CA LEU A 364 -20.91 -2.80 -2.64
C LEU A 364 -21.56 -4.11 -2.15
N VAL A 365 -21.42 -4.42 -0.87
CA VAL A 365 -22.08 -5.58 -0.26
C VAL A 365 -23.60 -5.37 -0.21
N ASN A 366 -24.05 -4.18 0.16
CA ASN A 366 -25.48 -3.85 0.25
C ASN A 366 -26.18 -3.73 -1.12
N SER A 367 -25.46 -3.36 -2.18
CA SER A 367 -26.03 -3.29 -3.53
C SER A 367 -26.26 -4.66 -4.17
N GLY A 368 -25.65 -5.73 -3.62
CA GLY A 368 -25.74 -7.08 -4.16
C GLY A 368 -24.86 -7.31 -5.39
N ASP A 369 -23.97 -6.38 -5.72
CA ASP A 369 -23.11 -6.47 -6.91
C ASP A 369 -21.82 -7.28 -6.67
N LEU A 370 -21.60 -7.84 -5.47
CA LEU A 370 -20.36 -8.52 -5.09
C LEU A 370 -20.24 -9.99 -5.50
#